data_AF-A0A938LVX2-F1
#
_entry.id   AF-A0A938LVX2-F1
#
_cell.length_a   1.000
_cell.length_b   1.000
_cell.length_c   1.000
_cell.angle_alpha   90.00
_cell.angle_beta   90.00
_cell.angle_gamma   90.00
#
_symmetry.space_group_name_H-M   'P 1'
#
loop_
_entity.id
_entity.type
_entity.pdbx_description
1 polymer ?
#
loop_
_entity_poly.entity_id
_entity_poly.type
_entity_poly.pdbx_seq_one_letter_code
_entity_poly.pdbx_strand_id
1 'polypeptide(L)'
;MNALRMRKAKLYWVASILLCSVISFPSLTAFGDIAPLSDVERLLLKQAGYPTDTVEQIVEATESADYSVRYAAIHLLTERTGKNAVPVLMRALYDPEKVAVRRRAAQLLGTLGDRSGIEQMRKDFGELKAKAELPPPNDPNMSDAARKRIHNEKNAALYDALGVAKVLAELGDLQGYELAAAAAFEGTWELHRAEAVRVLVEIAGKDKGVLKSRQMAPLTVLAAVADSEKSASVISALLSSAAKLPHDDAVFVLDRARKSPNQSEAKRKEAQGVIDLLKARKKAAEEPIR
;
A
#
# COMPACT_ATOMS: atom_id res chain seq x y z
N MET A 1 -18.21 2.28 -31.69
CA MET A 1 -18.38 2.19 -30.22
C MET A 1 -17.29 1.40 -29.48
N ASN A 2 -16.57 0.42 -30.07
CA ASN A 2 -15.60 -0.41 -29.32
C ASN A 2 -14.15 0.12 -29.23
N ALA A 3 -13.71 1.00 -30.15
CA ALA A 3 -12.32 1.48 -30.17
C ALA A 3 -12.01 2.56 -29.09
N LEU A 4 -13.00 3.37 -28.71
CA LEU A 4 -12.83 4.40 -27.67
C LEU A 4 -12.76 3.80 -26.25
N ARG A 5 -13.50 2.72 -25.98
CA ARG A 5 -13.51 2.04 -24.67
C ARG A 5 -12.16 1.39 -24.36
N MET A 6 -11.51 0.82 -25.37
CA MET A 6 -10.17 0.21 -25.24
C MET A 6 -9.03 1.23 -25.13
N ARG A 7 -9.15 2.40 -25.76
CA ARG A 7 -8.17 3.49 -25.61
C ARG A 7 -8.19 4.10 -24.22
N LYS A 8 -9.37 4.23 -23.58
CA LYS A 8 -9.50 4.67 -22.19
C LYS A 8 -8.83 3.67 -21.22
N ALA A 9 -9.09 2.36 -21.37
CA ALA A 9 -8.50 1.33 -20.50
C ALA A 9 -6.95 1.28 -20.55
N LYS A 10 -6.33 1.53 -21.71
CA LYS A 10 -4.85 1.59 -21.83
C LYS A 10 -4.25 2.86 -21.22
N LEU A 11 -4.96 3.99 -21.27
CA LEU A 11 -4.50 5.25 -20.67
C LEU A 11 -4.52 5.16 -19.13
N TYR A 12 -5.50 4.47 -18.55
CA TYR A 12 -5.61 4.25 -17.11
C TYR A 12 -4.57 3.24 -16.55
N TRP A 13 -4.14 2.27 -17.37
CA TRP A 13 -3.06 1.35 -16.96
C TRP A 13 -1.71 2.05 -16.85
N VAL A 14 -1.42 3.04 -17.71
CA VAL A 14 -0.19 3.84 -17.66
C VAL A 14 -0.25 4.91 -16.57
N ALA A 15 -1.42 5.52 -16.33
CA ALA A 15 -1.62 6.50 -15.25
C ALA A 15 -1.51 5.87 -13.85
N SER A 16 -1.85 4.58 -13.69
CA SER A 16 -1.69 3.86 -12.42
C SER A 16 -0.22 3.52 -12.10
N ILE A 17 0.66 3.47 -13.12
CA ILE A 17 2.09 3.14 -12.97
C ILE A 17 2.94 4.41 -12.74
N LEU A 18 2.47 5.59 -13.15
CA LEU A 18 3.18 6.86 -12.98
C LEU A 18 2.91 7.58 -11.65
N LEU A 19 2.11 7.01 -10.74
CA LEU A 19 1.70 7.65 -9.50
C LEU A 19 2.70 7.53 -8.32
N CYS A 20 3.95 7.07 -8.54
CA CYS A 20 4.93 6.87 -7.46
C CYS A 20 6.16 7.81 -7.51
N SER A 21 6.25 8.74 -8.47
CA SER A 21 7.38 9.68 -8.51
C SER A 21 7.02 11.03 -7.90
N VAL A 22 7.58 11.25 -6.70
CA VAL A 22 7.95 12.56 -6.14
C VAL A 22 6.80 13.53 -5.92
N ILE A 23 6.18 13.45 -4.74
CA ILE A 23 5.66 14.66 -4.09
C ILE A 23 6.22 14.71 -2.68
N SER A 24 7.15 15.65 -2.49
CA SER A 24 7.56 16.11 -1.17
C SER A 24 6.44 17.01 -0.64
N PHE A 25 5.62 16.50 0.28
CA PHE A 25 4.79 17.33 1.15
C PHE A 25 5.01 16.90 2.60
N PRO A 26 5.58 17.77 3.45
CA PRO A 26 5.49 17.63 4.89
C PRO A 26 4.22 18.37 5.33
N SER A 27 3.09 17.67 5.37
CA SER A 27 2.10 17.94 6.42
C SER A 27 1.80 16.59 7.07
N LEU A 28 2.07 16.52 8.38
CA LEU A 28 1.62 15.40 9.20
C LEU A 28 0.09 15.39 9.14
N THR A 29 -0.49 14.52 8.32
CA THR A 29 -1.84 14.03 8.59
C THR A 29 -1.75 13.04 9.74
N ALA A 30 -2.68 13.13 10.69
CA ALA A 30 -2.68 12.27 11.85
C ALA A 30 -2.92 10.82 11.42
N PHE A 31 -2.46 9.89 12.25
CA PHE A 31 -2.75 8.46 12.09
C PHE A 31 -4.28 8.28 12.11
N GLY A 32 -4.89 7.88 10.98
CA GLY A 32 -6.34 7.70 10.85
C GLY A 32 -7.08 8.71 9.97
N ASP A 33 -6.39 9.72 9.41
CA ASP A 33 -7.03 10.65 8.47
C ASP A 33 -7.11 10.04 7.05
N ILE A 34 -8.32 10.07 6.47
CA ILE A 34 -8.53 9.69 5.08
C ILE A 34 -7.89 10.75 4.19
N ALA A 35 -6.86 10.37 3.43
CA ALA A 35 -6.24 11.27 2.47
C ALA A 35 -7.30 11.83 1.51
N PRO A 36 -7.25 13.12 1.13
CA PRO A 36 -8.23 13.68 0.19
C PRO A 36 -8.24 12.94 -1.14
N LEU A 37 -9.43 12.76 -1.73
CA LEU A 37 -9.63 12.26 -3.08
C LEU A 37 -8.90 13.16 -4.08
N SER A 38 -8.16 12.55 -5.01
CA SER A 38 -7.37 13.30 -6.00
C SER A 38 -8.26 14.04 -7.00
N ASP A 39 -7.74 15.12 -7.58
CA ASP A 39 -8.46 15.89 -8.61
C ASP A 39 -8.85 15.04 -9.82
N VAL A 40 -8.01 14.04 -10.16
CA VAL A 40 -8.28 13.09 -11.24
C VAL A 40 -9.50 12.23 -10.94
N GLU A 41 -9.62 11.71 -9.72
CA GLU A 41 -10.77 10.91 -9.30
C GLU A 41 -12.04 11.75 -9.18
N ARG A 42 -11.93 13.00 -8.70
CA ARG A 42 -13.07 13.95 -8.68
C ARG A 42 -13.55 14.25 -10.10
N LEU A 43 -12.61 14.48 -11.02
CA LEU A 43 -12.92 14.71 -12.43
C LEU A 43 -13.54 13.48 -13.08
N LEU A 44 -13.07 12.28 -12.74
CA LEU A 44 -13.62 11.02 -13.23
C LEU A 44 -15.11 10.89 -12.88
N LEU A 45 -15.49 11.12 -11.62
CA LEU A 45 -16.89 11.06 -11.17
C LEU A 45 -17.76 12.04 -11.96
N LYS A 46 -17.29 13.28 -12.10
CA LYS A 46 -17.99 14.31 -12.88
C LYS A 46 -18.16 13.93 -14.35
N GLN A 47 -17.10 13.44 -15.00
CA GLN A 47 -17.15 13.04 -16.42
C GLN A 47 -18.00 11.80 -16.66
N ALA A 48 -18.11 10.92 -15.67
CA ALA A 48 -18.98 9.75 -15.71
C ALA A 48 -20.46 10.10 -15.48
N GLY A 49 -20.78 11.38 -15.22
CA GLY A 49 -22.16 11.84 -15.03
C GLY A 49 -22.70 11.63 -13.62
N TYR A 50 -21.83 11.37 -12.65
CA TYR A 50 -22.22 11.24 -11.24
C TYR A 50 -22.04 12.59 -10.54
N PRO A 51 -23.13 13.32 -10.20
CA PRO A 51 -23.02 14.44 -9.29
C PRO A 51 -22.50 13.95 -7.93
N THR A 52 -21.82 14.84 -7.19
CA THR A 52 -21.21 14.47 -5.91
C THR A 52 -21.51 15.51 -4.84
N ASP A 53 -22.63 16.22 -4.97
CA ASP A 53 -22.99 17.31 -4.06
C ASP A 53 -23.55 16.74 -2.76
N THR A 54 -24.34 15.66 -2.82
CA THR A 54 -24.93 14.99 -1.65
C THR A 54 -24.35 13.58 -1.40
N VAL A 55 -24.59 13.06 -0.19
CA VAL A 55 -24.18 11.69 0.18
C VAL A 55 -24.89 10.65 -0.68
N GLU A 56 -26.17 10.84 -0.95
CA GLU A 56 -27.01 9.93 -1.74
C GLU A 56 -26.50 9.80 -3.18
N GLN A 57 -26.10 10.92 -3.78
CA GLN A 57 -25.50 10.93 -5.11
C GLN A 57 -24.17 10.17 -5.16
N ILE A 58 -23.35 10.29 -4.11
CA ILE A 58 -22.09 9.54 -4.02
C ILE A 58 -22.39 8.04 -3.82
N VAL A 59 -23.38 7.69 -3.01
CA VAL A 59 -23.82 6.29 -2.82
C VAL A 59 -24.28 5.69 -4.16
N GLU A 60 -25.03 6.41 -4.98
CA GLU A 60 -25.40 5.96 -6.32
C GLU A 60 -24.17 5.62 -7.19
N ALA A 61 -23.13 6.45 -7.12
CA ALA A 61 -21.88 6.21 -7.85
C ALA A 61 -21.14 4.95 -7.38
N THR A 62 -21.36 4.49 -6.14
CA THR A 62 -20.75 3.24 -5.64
C THR A 62 -21.33 1.99 -6.28
N GLU A 63 -22.49 2.08 -6.93
CA GLU A 63 -23.17 0.98 -7.64
C GLU A 63 -22.96 1.06 -9.16
N SER A 64 -22.05 1.93 -9.64
CA SER A 64 -21.76 2.10 -11.06
C SER A 64 -21.26 0.82 -11.72
N ALA A 65 -21.62 0.59 -12.99
CA ALA A 65 -21.04 -0.47 -13.80
C ALA A 65 -19.55 -0.25 -14.12
N ASP A 66 -19.02 0.97 -13.98
CA ASP A 66 -17.59 1.25 -14.12
C ASP A 66 -16.90 1.14 -12.76
N TYR A 67 -16.04 0.15 -12.60
CA TYR A 67 -15.28 -0.06 -11.37
C TYR A 67 -14.42 1.16 -10.97
N SER A 68 -14.00 1.98 -11.92
CA SER A 68 -13.19 3.18 -11.65
C SER A 68 -14.05 4.24 -10.94
N VAL A 69 -15.32 4.34 -11.33
CA VAL A 69 -16.31 5.19 -10.65
C VAL A 69 -16.58 4.64 -9.26
N ARG A 70 -16.82 3.33 -9.12
CA ARG A 70 -17.03 2.70 -7.79
C ARG A 70 -15.85 2.97 -6.86
N TYR A 71 -14.62 2.77 -7.35
CA TYR A 71 -13.38 3.03 -6.62
C TYR A 71 -13.29 4.48 -6.10
N ALA A 72 -13.53 5.46 -6.97
CA ALA A 72 -13.49 6.87 -6.59
C ALA A 72 -14.63 7.25 -5.64
N ALA A 73 -15.83 6.70 -5.87
CA ALA A 73 -17.02 6.97 -5.09
C ALA A 73 -16.89 6.49 -3.64
N ILE A 74 -16.38 5.26 -3.41
CA ILE A 74 -16.21 4.75 -2.03
C ILE A 74 -15.18 5.58 -1.25
N HIS A 75 -14.14 6.09 -1.92
CA HIS A 75 -13.16 6.95 -1.28
C HIS A 75 -13.78 8.31 -0.94
N LEU A 76 -14.43 8.97 -1.90
CA LEU A 76 -15.10 10.25 -1.65
C LEU A 76 -16.16 10.15 -0.54
N LEU A 77 -16.93 9.06 -0.52
CA LEU A 77 -17.91 8.80 0.54
C LEU A 77 -17.23 8.72 1.90
N THR A 78 -16.12 7.99 1.99
CA THR A 78 -15.38 7.82 3.25
C THR A 78 -14.74 9.14 3.71
N GLU A 79 -14.18 9.91 2.78
CA GLU A 79 -13.66 11.26 3.07
C GLU A 79 -14.75 12.16 3.68
N ARG A 80 -15.96 12.14 3.13
CA ARG A 80 -17.05 13.02 3.57
C ARG A 80 -17.77 12.56 4.83
N THR A 81 -17.82 11.26 5.08
CA THR A 81 -18.73 10.68 6.08
C THR A 81 -18.02 9.84 7.14
N GLY A 82 -16.72 9.60 7.00
CA GLY A 82 -15.91 8.82 7.92
C GLY A 82 -16.52 7.43 8.15
N LYS A 83 -16.77 7.10 9.43
CA LYS A 83 -17.32 5.80 9.84
C LYS A 83 -18.73 5.52 9.29
N ASN A 84 -19.49 6.53 8.89
CA ASN A 84 -20.80 6.30 8.29
C ASN A 84 -20.72 5.65 6.89
N ALA A 85 -19.53 5.62 6.27
CA ALA A 85 -19.29 4.89 5.02
C ALA A 85 -19.15 3.37 5.21
N VAL A 86 -18.96 2.86 6.44
CA VAL A 86 -18.66 1.44 6.71
C VAL A 86 -19.63 0.48 6.06
N PRO A 87 -20.98 0.66 6.09
CA PRO A 87 -21.90 -0.24 5.42
C PRO A 87 -21.70 -0.33 3.91
N VAL A 88 -21.28 0.77 3.26
CA VAL A 88 -20.97 0.80 1.82
C VAL A 88 -19.63 0.15 1.54
N LEU A 89 -18.61 0.42 2.37
CA LEU A 89 -17.30 -0.23 2.26
C LEU A 89 -17.40 -1.75 2.45
N MET A 90 -18.25 -2.20 3.37
CA MET A 90 -18.53 -3.63 3.57
C MET A 90 -19.14 -4.28 2.33
N ARG A 91 -19.97 -3.59 1.55
CA ARG A 91 -20.43 -4.11 0.25
C ARG A 91 -19.31 -4.13 -0.78
N ALA A 92 -18.53 -3.05 -0.87
CA ALA A 92 -17.41 -2.93 -1.81
C ALA A 92 -16.28 -3.94 -1.56
N LEU A 93 -16.14 -4.47 -0.34
CA LEU A 93 -15.26 -5.60 -0.03
C LEU A 93 -15.64 -6.89 -0.76
N TYR A 94 -16.86 -7.01 -1.28
CA TYR A 94 -17.32 -8.15 -2.07
C TYR A 94 -17.51 -7.78 -3.54
N ASP A 95 -16.84 -6.72 -4.02
CA ASP A 95 -16.92 -6.33 -5.43
C ASP A 95 -16.62 -7.52 -6.35
N PRO A 96 -17.58 -7.91 -7.20
CA PRO A 96 -17.49 -9.15 -7.97
C PRO A 96 -16.54 -9.04 -9.16
N GLU A 97 -16.25 -7.82 -9.63
CA GLU A 97 -15.54 -7.62 -10.89
C GLU A 97 -14.05 -7.34 -10.68
N LYS A 98 -13.70 -6.56 -9.64
CA LYS A 98 -12.36 -5.96 -9.53
C LYS A 98 -11.79 -6.00 -8.13
N VAL A 99 -10.67 -6.71 -8.03
CA VAL A 99 -9.78 -6.75 -6.85
C VAL A 99 -9.39 -5.34 -6.38
N ALA A 100 -9.20 -4.40 -7.31
CA ALA A 100 -8.84 -3.02 -6.98
C ALA A 100 -9.89 -2.32 -6.11
N VAL A 101 -11.19 -2.57 -6.33
CA VAL A 101 -12.27 -2.01 -5.51
C VAL A 101 -12.27 -2.65 -4.12
N ARG A 102 -12.16 -3.99 -4.05
CA ARG A 102 -12.07 -4.72 -2.78
C ARG A 102 -10.89 -4.27 -1.93
N ARG A 103 -9.70 -4.17 -2.53
CA ARG A 103 -8.50 -3.65 -1.86
C ARG A 103 -8.71 -2.23 -1.36
N ARG A 104 -9.35 -1.36 -2.16
CA ARG A 104 -9.62 0.03 -1.75
C ARG A 104 -10.58 0.09 -0.56
N ALA A 105 -11.64 -0.70 -0.60
CA ALA A 105 -12.56 -0.83 0.52
C ALA A 105 -11.83 -1.32 1.78
N ALA A 106 -10.95 -2.32 1.64
CA ALA A 106 -10.13 -2.81 2.74
C ALA A 106 -9.23 -1.72 3.33
N GLN A 107 -8.53 -0.96 2.49
CA GLN A 107 -7.68 0.16 2.90
C GLN A 107 -8.45 1.24 3.67
N LEU A 108 -9.64 1.60 3.17
CA LEU A 108 -10.48 2.62 3.81
C LEU A 108 -11.00 2.12 5.18
N LEU A 109 -11.42 0.85 5.27
CA LEU A 109 -11.79 0.23 6.55
C LEU A 109 -10.61 0.18 7.53
N GLY A 110 -9.43 -0.22 7.06
CA GLY A 110 -8.19 -0.20 7.84
C GLY A 110 -7.88 1.19 8.40
N THR A 111 -8.02 2.23 7.56
CA THR A 111 -7.81 3.63 7.95
C THR A 111 -8.81 4.09 9.02
N LEU A 112 -10.06 3.62 8.93
CA LEU A 112 -11.10 3.89 9.94
C LEU A 112 -10.92 3.06 11.23
N GLY A 113 -9.98 2.10 11.25
CA GLY A 113 -9.81 1.13 12.32
C GLY A 113 -10.96 0.12 12.42
N ASP A 114 -11.76 -0.03 11.36
CA ASP A 114 -12.93 -0.89 11.34
C ASP A 114 -12.55 -2.33 10.95
N ARG A 115 -12.90 -3.28 11.82
CA ARG A 115 -12.54 -4.70 11.68
C ARG A 115 -13.65 -5.56 11.07
N SER A 116 -14.78 -4.98 10.70
CA SER A 116 -15.99 -5.73 10.29
C SER A 116 -15.74 -6.62 9.07
N GLY A 117 -14.77 -6.25 8.22
CA GLY A 117 -14.42 -6.97 6.99
C GLY A 117 -13.22 -7.92 7.08
N ILE A 118 -12.65 -8.13 8.28
CA ILE A 118 -11.33 -8.77 8.40
C ILE A 118 -11.30 -10.21 7.87
N GLU A 119 -12.36 -11.01 8.05
CA GLU A 119 -12.39 -12.37 7.52
C GLU A 119 -12.41 -12.41 5.98
N GLN A 120 -13.11 -11.47 5.35
CA GLN A 120 -13.09 -11.36 3.90
C GLN A 120 -11.71 -10.92 3.40
N MET A 121 -11.05 -9.99 4.10
CA MET A 121 -9.67 -9.58 3.77
C MET A 121 -8.69 -10.76 3.89
N ARG A 122 -8.85 -11.64 4.88
CA ARG A 122 -8.03 -12.86 5.01
C ARG A 122 -8.24 -13.82 3.84
N LYS A 123 -9.50 -14.01 3.44
CA LYS A 123 -9.84 -14.85 2.29
C LYS A 123 -9.21 -14.29 1.01
N ASP A 124 -9.41 -13.00 0.74
CA ASP A 124 -8.80 -12.30 -0.41
C ASP A 124 -7.28 -12.42 -0.39
N PHE A 125 -6.64 -12.22 0.76
CA PHE A 125 -5.20 -12.40 0.91
C PHE A 125 -4.74 -13.81 0.54
N GLY A 126 -5.42 -14.85 1.03
CA GLY A 126 -5.11 -16.24 0.72
C GLY A 126 -5.20 -16.55 -0.78
N GLU A 127 -6.27 -16.10 -1.43
CA GLU A 127 -6.48 -16.30 -2.88
C GLU A 127 -5.42 -15.56 -3.72
N LEU A 128 -5.11 -14.30 -3.36
CA LEU A 128 -4.11 -13.49 -4.06
C LEU A 128 -2.69 -14.03 -3.85
N LYS A 129 -2.35 -14.45 -2.63
CA LYS A 129 -1.06 -15.09 -2.30
C LYS A 129 -0.88 -16.36 -3.13
N ALA A 130 -1.88 -17.25 -3.14
CA ALA A 130 -1.82 -18.49 -3.92
C ALA A 130 -1.61 -18.21 -5.41
N LYS A 131 -2.27 -17.17 -5.96
CA LYS A 131 -2.08 -16.76 -7.36
C LYS A 131 -0.68 -16.19 -7.62
N ALA A 132 -0.12 -15.41 -6.70
CA ALA A 132 1.23 -14.87 -6.82
C ALA A 132 2.30 -15.98 -6.85
N GLU A 133 2.08 -17.06 -6.09
CA GLU A 133 3.01 -18.18 -5.92
C GLU A 133 2.89 -19.28 -6.99
N LEU A 134 1.96 -19.16 -7.95
CA LEU A 134 1.78 -20.16 -9.01
C LEU A 134 3.10 -20.44 -9.77
N PRO A 135 3.51 -21.70 -9.99
CA PRO A 135 4.73 -21.97 -10.74
C PRO A 135 4.65 -21.42 -12.18
N PRO A 136 5.79 -21.11 -12.82
CA PRO A 136 5.79 -20.75 -14.22
C PRO A 136 5.15 -21.89 -15.05
N PRO A 137 4.43 -21.58 -16.13
CA PRO A 137 3.81 -22.62 -16.95
C PRO A 137 4.84 -23.58 -17.52
N ASN A 138 4.59 -24.89 -17.40
CA ASN A 138 5.48 -25.94 -17.89
C ASN A 138 5.15 -26.40 -19.32
N ASP A 139 4.54 -25.53 -20.13
CA ASP A 139 4.19 -25.84 -21.51
C ASP A 139 5.27 -25.33 -22.47
N PRO A 140 6.04 -26.22 -23.13
CA PRO A 140 7.10 -25.82 -24.06
C PRO A 140 6.56 -25.15 -25.34
N ASN A 141 5.26 -25.31 -25.65
CA ASN A 141 4.62 -24.71 -26.81
C ASN A 141 3.91 -23.38 -26.48
N MET A 142 4.01 -22.89 -25.24
CA MET A 142 3.37 -21.65 -24.82
C MET A 142 3.98 -20.43 -25.54
N SER A 143 3.11 -19.63 -26.16
CA SER A 143 3.51 -18.37 -26.80
C SER A 143 4.07 -17.36 -25.79
N ASP A 144 4.99 -16.51 -26.25
CA ASP A 144 5.55 -15.42 -25.44
C ASP A 144 4.48 -14.46 -24.90
N ALA A 145 3.42 -14.22 -25.68
CA ALA A 145 2.30 -13.39 -25.26
C ALA A 145 1.55 -14.01 -24.06
N ALA A 146 1.31 -15.33 -24.09
CA ALA A 146 0.69 -16.05 -22.99
C ALA A 146 1.59 -16.06 -21.75
N ARG A 147 2.90 -16.31 -21.93
CA ARG A 147 3.91 -16.29 -20.86
C ARG A 147 3.96 -14.91 -20.17
N LYS A 148 3.98 -13.83 -20.96
CA LYS A 148 3.97 -12.45 -20.45
C LYS A 148 2.68 -12.12 -19.72
N ARG A 149 1.53 -12.56 -20.23
CA ARG A 149 0.23 -12.37 -19.56
C ARG A 149 0.22 -13.02 -18.18
N ILE A 150 0.64 -14.28 -18.09
CA ILE A 150 0.70 -15.02 -16.82
C ILE A 150 1.67 -14.34 -15.85
N HIS A 151 2.85 -13.93 -16.33
CA HIS A 151 3.81 -13.17 -15.53
C HIS A 151 3.19 -11.88 -14.95
N ASN A 152 2.50 -11.10 -15.79
CA ASN A 152 1.82 -9.88 -15.35
C ASN A 152 0.69 -10.16 -14.35
N GLU A 153 -0.11 -11.20 -14.57
CA GLU A 153 -1.20 -11.58 -13.67
C GLU A 153 -0.69 -12.04 -12.30
N LYS A 154 0.43 -12.79 -12.26
CA LYS A 154 1.10 -13.17 -11.00
C LYS A 154 1.61 -11.95 -10.24
N ASN A 155 2.29 -11.05 -10.93
CA ASN A 155 2.84 -9.84 -10.31
C ASN A 155 1.74 -8.89 -9.82
N ALA A 156 0.65 -8.74 -10.59
CA ALA A 156 -0.51 -7.98 -10.12
C ALA A 156 -1.11 -8.61 -8.85
N ALA A 157 -1.22 -9.94 -8.79
CA ALA A 157 -1.70 -10.64 -7.59
C ALA A 157 -0.76 -10.44 -6.39
N LEU A 158 0.56 -10.45 -6.60
CA LEU A 158 1.53 -10.17 -5.52
C LEU A 158 1.35 -8.75 -4.98
N TYR A 159 1.23 -7.75 -5.85
CA TYR A 159 1.01 -6.38 -5.45
C TYR A 159 -0.30 -6.21 -4.66
N ASP A 160 -1.39 -6.82 -5.15
CA ASP A 160 -2.67 -6.79 -4.46
C ASP A 160 -2.60 -7.52 -3.10
N ALA A 161 -1.92 -8.67 -3.02
CA ALA A 161 -1.72 -9.43 -1.78
C ALA A 161 -0.94 -8.62 -0.74
N LEU A 162 0.14 -7.93 -1.14
CA LEU A 162 0.91 -7.07 -0.25
C LEU A 162 0.09 -5.88 0.25
N GLY A 163 -0.74 -5.29 -0.61
CA GLY A 163 -1.66 -4.23 -0.21
C GLY A 163 -2.69 -4.69 0.83
N VAL A 164 -3.27 -5.88 0.67
CA VAL A 164 -4.19 -6.47 1.67
C VAL A 164 -3.44 -6.86 2.95
N ALA A 165 -2.23 -7.42 2.84
CA ALA A 165 -1.37 -7.75 3.98
C ALA A 165 -1.05 -6.53 4.84
N LYS A 166 -0.81 -5.37 4.22
CA LYS A 166 -0.58 -4.11 4.94
C LYS A 166 -1.79 -3.73 5.79
N VAL A 167 -2.99 -3.76 5.21
CA VAL A 167 -4.24 -3.46 5.91
C VAL A 167 -4.48 -4.44 7.05
N LEU A 168 -4.25 -5.74 6.81
CA LEU A 168 -4.33 -6.75 7.85
C LEU A 168 -3.38 -6.45 9.00
N ALA A 169 -2.13 -6.07 8.71
CA ALA A 169 -1.15 -5.69 9.71
C ALA A 169 -1.57 -4.43 10.49
N GLU A 170 -2.13 -3.41 9.83
CA GLU A 170 -2.73 -2.23 10.49
C GLU A 170 -3.77 -2.67 11.54
N LEU A 171 -4.62 -3.62 11.15
CA LEU A 171 -5.61 -4.26 12.01
C LEU A 171 -5.01 -5.35 12.93
N GLY A 172 -3.69 -5.46 13.08
CA GLY A 172 -3.05 -6.39 14.02
C GLY A 172 -3.02 -7.86 13.58
N ASP A 173 -3.40 -8.17 12.34
CA ASP A 173 -3.23 -9.48 11.74
C ASP A 173 -1.90 -9.54 10.98
N LEU A 174 -0.98 -10.38 11.47
CA LEU A 174 0.41 -10.42 11.00
C LEU A 174 0.66 -11.53 9.97
N GLN A 175 -0.38 -12.16 9.40
CA GLN A 175 -0.22 -13.28 8.47
C GLN A 175 0.53 -12.92 7.17
N GLY A 176 0.59 -11.62 6.84
CA GLY A 176 1.32 -11.09 5.70
C GLY A 176 2.86 -11.09 5.85
N TYR A 177 3.39 -11.41 7.03
CA TYR A 177 4.81 -11.28 7.33
C TYR A 177 5.72 -12.05 6.36
N GLU A 178 5.47 -13.34 6.15
CA GLU A 178 6.33 -14.20 5.31
C GLU A 178 6.35 -13.73 3.86
N LEU A 179 5.17 -13.39 3.32
CA LEU A 179 5.04 -12.88 1.95
C LEU A 179 5.82 -11.57 1.79
N ALA A 180 5.71 -10.65 2.75
CA ALA A 180 6.42 -9.39 2.72
C ALA A 180 7.94 -9.59 2.89
N ALA A 181 8.38 -10.46 3.79
CA ALA A 181 9.79 -10.75 4.00
C ALA A 181 10.45 -11.31 2.72
N ALA A 182 9.79 -12.23 2.02
CA ALA A 182 10.28 -12.76 0.75
C ALA A 182 10.24 -11.69 -0.36
N ALA A 183 9.08 -11.02 -0.53
CA ALA A 183 8.88 -10.04 -1.59
C ALA A 183 9.79 -8.82 -1.47
N ALA A 184 10.27 -8.49 -0.26
CA ALA A 184 11.24 -7.42 -0.04
C ALA A 184 12.58 -7.64 -0.75
N PHE A 185 12.95 -8.90 -1.05
CA PHE A 185 14.19 -9.25 -1.76
C PHE A 185 13.92 -9.81 -3.15
N GLU A 186 12.89 -10.64 -3.30
CA GLU A 186 12.60 -11.41 -4.52
C GLU A 186 11.63 -10.70 -5.48
N GLY A 187 11.01 -9.60 -5.02
CA GLY A 187 10.05 -8.83 -5.79
C GLY A 187 10.63 -8.32 -7.11
N THR A 188 10.10 -8.84 -8.23
CA THR A 188 10.57 -8.50 -9.59
C THR A 188 10.41 -7.01 -9.90
N TRP A 189 9.30 -6.41 -9.48
CA TRP A 189 9.04 -4.98 -9.64
C TRP A 189 9.44 -4.23 -8.37
N GLU A 190 10.03 -3.04 -8.53
CA GLU A 190 10.38 -2.17 -7.39
C GLU A 190 9.17 -1.91 -6.48
N LEU A 191 7.98 -1.81 -7.06
CA LEU A 191 6.73 -1.63 -6.32
C LEU A 191 6.43 -2.79 -5.36
N HIS A 192 6.79 -4.03 -5.70
CA HIS A 192 6.61 -5.15 -4.77
C HIS A 192 7.51 -5.00 -3.55
N ARG A 193 8.79 -4.67 -3.77
CA ARG A 193 9.77 -4.51 -2.69
C ARG A 193 9.42 -3.30 -1.81
N ALA A 194 8.99 -2.20 -2.43
CA ALA A 194 8.53 -1.01 -1.72
C ALA A 194 7.26 -1.29 -0.89
N GLU A 195 6.28 -2.03 -1.41
CA GLU A 195 5.08 -2.37 -0.66
C GLU A 195 5.37 -3.37 0.46
N ALA A 196 6.22 -4.37 0.20
CA ALA A 196 6.71 -5.29 1.21
C ALA A 196 7.39 -4.58 2.38
N VAL A 197 8.22 -3.57 2.11
CA VAL A 197 8.81 -2.71 3.14
C VAL A 197 7.74 -2.03 3.99
N ARG A 198 6.66 -1.52 3.38
CA ARG A 198 5.56 -0.88 4.12
C ARG A 198 4.81 -1.87 5.01
N VAL A 199 4.57 -3.09 4.54
CA VAL A 199 4.00 -4.18 5.36
C VAL A 199 4.92 -4.49 6.54
N LEU A 200 6.22 -4.66 6.30
CA LEU A 200 7.20 -4.98 7.33
C LEU A 200 7.33 -3.87 8.39
N VAL A 201 7.26 -2.60 7.98
CA VAL A 201 7.22 -1.46 8.91
C VAL A 201 5.97 -1.50 9.78
N GLU A 202 4.80 -1.75 9.19
CA GLU A 202 3.56 -1.86 9.94
C GLU A 202 3.63 -2.98 10.98
N ILE A 203 4.16 -4.15 10.59
CA ILE A 203 4.37 -5.29 11.48
C ILE A 203 5.42 -4.97 12.56
N ALA A 204 6.50 -4.28 12.21
CA ALA A 204 7.55 -3.88 13.15
C ALA A 204 7.06 -2.92 14.24
N GLY A 205 6.01 -2.14 13.96
CA GLY A 205 5.37 -1.27 14.95
C GLY A 205 4.48 -2.00 15.96
N LYS A 206 4.28 -3.31 15.84
CA LYS A 206 3.42 -4.10 16.73
C LYS A 206 4.17 -4.57 17.98
N ASP A 207 3.42 -5.14 18.93
CA ASP A 207 3.95 -5.59 20.22
C ASP A 207 5.15 -6.55 20.06
N LYS A 208 6.26 -6.20 20.72
CA LYS A 208 7.53 -6.95 20.62
C LYS A 208 7.40 -8.38 21.18
N GLY A 209 6.55 -8.59 22.18
CA GLY A 209 6.25 -9.91 22.74
C GLY A 209 5.53 -10.80 21.73
N VAL A 210 4.52 -10.26 21.05
CA VAL A 210 3.79 -10.95 19.97
C VAL A 210 4.74 -11.33 18.84
N LEU A 211 5.58 -10.40 18.37
CA LEU A 211 6.55 -10.67 17.30
C LEU A 211 7.53 -11.79 17.70
N LYS A 212 8.06 -11.74 18.92
CA LYS A 212 8.97 -12.78 19.44
C LYS A 212 8.29 -14.14 19.54
N SER A 213 7.05 -14.20 20.04
CA SER A 213 6.30 -15.46 20.17
C SER A 213 6.03 -16.13 18.81
N ARG A 214 5.89 -15.33 17.75
CA ARG A 214 5.70 -15.78 16.36
C ARG A 214 7.00 -15.90 15.58
N GLN A 215 8.15 -15.73 16.22
CA GLN A 215 9.48 -15.79 15.59
C GLN A 215 9.65 -14.82 14.41
N MET A 216 8.98 -13.66 14.49
CA MET A 216 9.03 -12.61 13.48
C MET A 216 10.11 -11.58 13.82
N ALA A 217 10.95 -11.24 12.85
CA ALA A 217 12.05 -10.28 13.00
C ALA A 217 12.00 -9.16 11.92
N PRO A 218 10.88 -8.41 11.81
CA PRO A 218 10.69 -7.44 10.73
C PRO A 218 11.74 -6.33 10.70
N LEU A 219 12.24 -5.87 11.86
CA LEU A 219 13.33 -4.89 11.92
C LEU A 219 14.63 -5.41 11.33
N THR A 220 14.94 -6.70 11.53
CA THR A 220 16.12 -7.34 10.95
C THR A 220 15.97 -7.46 9.43
N VAL A 221 14.79 -7.81 8.95
CA VAL A 221 14.48 -7.83 7.51
C VAL A 221 14.64 -6.43 6.90
N LEU A 222 14.05 -5.40 7.52
CA LEU A 222 14.17 -4.01 7.07
C LEU A 222 15.62 -3.51 7.06
N ALA A 223 16.41 -3.86 8.07
CA ALA A 223 17.84 -3.55 8.11
C ALA A 223 18.61 -4.21 6.96
N ALA A 224 18.32 -5.48 6.67
CA ALA A 224 18.92 -6.19 5.54
C ALA A 224 18.52 -5.57 4.18
N VAL A 225 17.24 -5.17 4.02
CA VAL A 225 16.80 -4.41 2.82
C VAL A 225 17.58 -3.11 2.69
N ALA A 226 17.71 -2.35 3.79
CA ALA A 226 18.45 -1.09 3.81
C ALA A 226 19.94 -1.27 3.45
N ASP A 227 20.55 -2.40 3.82
CA ASP A 227 21.92 -2.74 3.45
C ASP A 227 22.04 -3.09 1.96
N SER A 228 21.13 -3.92 1.41
CA SER A 228 21.32 -4.57 0.10
C SER A 228 20.62 -3.91 -1.09
N GLU A 229 19.53 -3.17 -0.87
CA GLU A 229 18.70 -2.61 -1.95
C GLU A 229 19.48 -1.59 -2.79
N LYS A 230 19.22 -1.55 -4.09
CA LYS A 230 19.89 -0.63 -5.03
C LYS A 230 18.93 0.40 -5.63
N SER A 231 17.64 0.12 -5.61
CA SER A 231 16.61 1.03 -6.09
C SER A 231 16.43 2.20 -5.14
N ALA A 232 16.69 3.40 -5.66
CA ALA A 232 16.43 4.65 -4.96
C ALA A 232 14.93 4.81 -4.57
N SER A 233 14.01 4.29 -5.39
CA SER A 233 12.56 4.33 -5.14
C SER A 233 12.18 3.49 -3.93
N VAL A 234 12.69 2.25 -3.85
CA VAL A 234 12.45 1.35 -2.72
C VAL A 234 13.04 1.91 -1.43
N ILE A 235 14.24 2.52 -1.52
CA ILE A 235 14.88 3.15 -0.38
C ILE A 235 14.10 4.37 0.10
N SER A 236 13.58 5.22 -0.78
CA SER A 236 12.68 6.30 -0.35
C SER A 236 11.43 5.77 0.35
N ALA A 237 10.86 4.66 -0.12
CA ALA A 237 9.75 4.02 0.59
C ALA A 237 10.18 3.55 1.99
N LEU A 238 11.38 2.97 2.14
CA LEU A 238 11.94 2.58 3.43
C LEU A 238 12.18 3.77 4.36
N LEU A 239 12.82 4.83 3.89
CA LEU A 239 13.11 6.02 4.71
C LEU A 239 11.83 6.68 5.23
N SER A 240 10.86 6.88 4.33
CA SER A 240 9.58 7.54 4.68
C SER A 240 8.70 6.69 5.60
N SER A 241 8.70 5.36 5.43
CA SER A 241 7.89 4.47 6.26
C SER A 241 8.55 4.19 7.61
N ALA A 242 9.86 3.92 7.65
CA ALA A 242 10.59 3.64 8.89
C ALA A 242 10.56 4.82 9.88
N ALA A 243 10.43 6.05 9.39
CA ALA A 243 10.25 7.23 10.24
C ALA A 243 8.99 7.20 11.14
N LYS A 244 8.05 6.26 10.88
CA LYS A 244 6.85 6.03 11.70
C LYS A 244 7.07 5.06 12.86
N LEU A 245 8.19 4.33 12.86
CA LEU A 245 8.52 3.39 13.93
C LEU A 245 8.86 4.14 15.24
N PRO A 246 8.81 3.45 16.39
CA PRO A 246 9.39 3.96 17.62
C PRO A 246 10.83 4.45 17.40
N HIS A 247 11.21 5.55 18.05
CA HIS A 247 12.44 6.29 17.75
C HIS A 247 13.67 5.39 17.56
N ASP A 248 13.95 4.48 18.50
CA ASP A 248 15.16 3.66 18.46
C ASP A 248 15.13 2.63 17.32
N ASP A 249 13.95 2.06 17.05
CA ASP A 249 13.74 1.11 15.95
C ASP A 249 13.86 1.81 14.59
N ALA A 250 13.35 3.04 14.47
CA ALA A 250 13.51 3.89 13.30
C ALA A 250 14.99 4.22 13.03
N VAL A 251 15.71 4.71 14.05
CA VAL A 251 17.14 5.05 13.94
C VAL A 251 17.96 3.82 13.54
N PHE A 252 17.66 2.64 14.10
CA PHE A 252 18.33 1.39 13.74
C PHE A 252 18.26 1.09 12.23
N VAL A 253 17.06 1.15 11.63
CA VAL A 253 16.87 0.88 10.21
C VAL A 253 17.47 1.98 9.33
N LEU A 254 17.24 3.25 9.68
CA LEU A 254 17.71 4.39 8.89
C LEU A 254 19.24 4.49 8.87
N ASP A 255 19.91 4.13 9.98
CA ASP A 255 21.38 4.15 10.05
C ASP A 255 22.02 3.10 9.12
N ARG A 256 21.34 1.97 8.87
CA ARG A 256 21.76 1.01 7.84
C ARG A 256 21.73 1.62 6.45
N ALA A 257 20.60 2.22 6.07
CA ALA A 257 20.47 2.88 4.76
C ALA A 257 21.50 4.01 4.59
N ARG A 258 21.75 4.77 5.66
CA ARG A 258 22.76 5.84 5.69
C ARG A 258 24.19 5.32 5.46
N LYS A 259 24.54 4.14 5.99
CA LYS A 259 25.89 3.57 5.88
C LYS A 259 26.07 2.67 4.66
N SER A 260 24.99 2.28 4.00
CA SER A 260 25.05 1.29 2.93
C SER A 260 25.88 1.77 1.73
N PRO A 261 26.83 0.95 1.24
CA PRO A 261 27.58 1.24 0.03
C PRO A 261 26.72 1.11 -1.24
N ASN A 262 25.57 0.44 -1.16
CA ASN A 262 24.63 0.27 -2.27
C ASN A 262 23.78 1.52 -2.54
N GLN A 263 23.87 2.55 -1.68
CA GLN A 263 23.15 3.80 -1.83
C GLN A 263 23.99 4.92 -2.44
N SER A 264 23.32 5.79 -3.21
CA SER A 264 23.90 7.05 -3.65
C SER A 264 24.16 7.98 -2.46
N GLU A 265 25.11 8.90 -2.62
CA GLU A 265 25.39 9.90 -1.59
C GLU A 265 24.15 10.73 -1.24
N ALA A 266 23.33 11.07 -2.24
CA ALA A 266 22.07 11.77 -2.03
C ALA A 266 21.12 10.99 -1.11
N LYS A 267 20.99 9.67 -1.29
CA LYS A 267 20.15 8.82 -0.43
C LYS A 267 20.72 8.63 0.96
N ARG A 268 22.05 8.54 1.11
CA ARG A 268 22.69 8.52 2.43
C ARG A 268 22.45 9.84 3.19
N LYS A 269 22.51 10.98 2.49
CA LYS A 269 22.19 12.30 3.05
C LYS A 269 20.71 12.43 3.44
N GLU A 270 19.79 11.94 2.60
CA GLU A 270 18.36 11.87 2.91
C GLU A 270 18.13 11.07 4.21
N ALA A 271 18.71 9.87 4.32
CA ALA A 271 18.63 9.05 5.53
C ALA A 271 19.17 9.76 6.78
N GLN A 272 20.31 10.44 6.67
CA GLN A 272 20.87 11.26 7.75
C GLN A 272 19.91 12.39 8.16
N GLY A 273 19.33 13.10 7.19
CA GLY A 273 18.34 14.14 7.46
C GLY A 273 17.12 13.62 8.23
N VAL A 274 16.60 12.44 7.87
CA VAL A 274 15.50 11.80 8.62
C VAL A 274 15.92 11.46 10.05
N ILE A 275 17.13 10.93 10.26
CA ILE A 275 17.67 10.64 11.60
C ILE A 275 17.77 11.90 12.45
N ASP A 276 18.27 13.00 11.89
CA ASP A 276 18.42 14.26 12.62
C ASP A 276 17.07 14.86 13.01
N LEU A 277 16.07 14.77 12.12
CA LEU A 277 14.69 15.14 12.44
C LEU A 277 14.11 14.31 13.59
N LEU A 278 14.34 13.00 13.62
CA LEU A 278 13.87 12.13 14.70
C LEU A 278 14.52 12.48 16.04
N LYS A 279 15.83 12.74 16.05
CA LYS A 279 16.56 13.17 17.25
C LYS A 279 16.05 14.51 17.77
N ALA A 280 15.83 15.48 16.88
CA ALA A 280 15.29 16.79 17.25
C ALA A 280 13.88 16.67 17.88
N ARG A 281 13.01 15.81 17.30
CA ARG A 281 11.68 15.54 17.86
C ARG A 281 11.74 14.90 19.24
N LYS A 282 12.62 13.91 19.44
CA LYS A 282 12.81 13.27 20.76
C LYS A 282 13.26 14.28 21.81
N LYS A 283 14.26 15.09 21.49
CA LYS A 283 14.75 16.15 22.38
C LYS A 283 13.63 17.14 22.75
N ALA A 284 12.86 17.61 21.76
CA ALA A 284 11.77 18.56 22.00
C ALA A 284 10.65 17.97 22.87
N ALA A 285 10.41 16.65 22.82
CA ALA A 285 9.43 15.97 23.66
C ALA A 285 9.90 15.76 25.11
N GLU A 286 11.21 15.75 25.35
CA GLU A 286 11.83 15.58 26.67
C GLU A 286 12.05 16.93 27.40
N GLU A 287 11.98 18.06 26.69
CA GLU A 287 12.08 19.39 27.29
C GLU A 287 10.78 19.75 28.05
N PRO A 288 10.86 20.16 29.34
CA PRO A 288 9.67 20.53 30.09
C PRO A 288 9.02 21.80 29.51
N ILE A 289 7.70 21.76 29.33
CA ILE A 289 6.90 22.92 28.94
C ILE A 289 7.07 23.98 30.05
N ARG A 290 7.76 25.07 29.73
CA ARG A 290 7.96 26.20 30.64
C ARG A 290 6.71 27.06 30.78
#